data_AF-A0A374BRR6-F1
#
_entry.id   AF-A0A374BRR6-F1
#
_cell.length_a   1.000
_cell.length_b   1.000
_cell.length_c   1.000
_cell.angle_alpha   90.00
_cell.angle_beta   90.00
_cell.angle_gamma   90.00
#
_symmetry.space_group_name_H-M   'P 1'
#
loop_
_entity.id
_entity.type
_entity.pdbx_description
1 polymer ?
#
loop_
_entity_poly.entity_id
_entity_poly.type
_entity_poly.pdbx_seq_one_letter_code
_entity_poly.pdbx_strand_id
1 'polypeptide(L)' 'MYVPQGTKEAYANADVWKDFGNIIEYDATGIDKVTNRSDVKEISRYSLNGQRVTSPTKGVNIVVYSDGSIKKVAVQ' A
#
# COMPACT_ATOMS: atom_id res chain seq x y z
N MET A 1 2.22 27.83 -7.92
CA MET A 1 1.61 26.54 -8.32
C MET A 1 2.69 25.66 -8.92
N TYR A 2 2.78 24.39 -8.50
CA TYR A 2 3.66 23.41 -9.11
C TYR A 2 2.88 22.60 -10.15
N VAL A 3 3.42 22.47 -11.36
CA VAL A 3 2.76 21.78 -12.49
C VAL A 3 3.72 20.79 -13.16
N PRO A 4 3.20 19.75 -13.85
CA PRO A 4 4.05 18.83 -14.59
C PRO A 4 4.94 19.54 -15.61
N GLN A 5 6.14 19.01 -15.85
CA GLN A 5 7.06 19.53 -16.85
C GLN A 5 6.42 19.61 -18.25
N GLY A 6 6.65 20.71 -18.97
CA GLY A 6 6.08 20.96 -20.30
C GLY A 6 4.62 21.42 -20.31
N THR A 7 4.03 21.73 -19.15
CA THR A 7 2.62 22.15 -19.07
C THR A 7 2.41 23.60 -18.63
N LYS A 8 3.48 24.34 -18.29
CA LYS A 8 3.39 25.71 -17.76
C LYS A 8 2.50 26.63 -18.58
N GLU A 9 2.64 26.62 -19.90
CA GLU A 9 1.86 27.49 -20.79
C GLU A 9 0.36 27.19 -20.73
N ALA A 10 -0.02 25.91 -20.65
CA ALA A 10 -1.42 25.52 -20.53
C ALA A 10 -2.04 26.05 -19.23
N TYR A 11 -1.31 25.98 -18.12
CA TYR A 11 -1.76 26.51 -16.83
C TYR A 11 -1.76 28.04 -16.79
N ALA A 12 -0.78 28.69 -17.41
CA ALA A 12 -0.71 30.15 -17.48
C ALA A 12 -1.84 30.76 -18.32
N ASN A 13 -2.39 30.02 -19.29
CA ASN A 13 -3.47 30.48 -20.15
C ASN A 13 -4.87 30.02 -19.69
N ALA A 14 -4.96 29.10 -18.73
CA ALA A 14 -6.24 28.62 -18.24
C ALA A 14 -6.90 29.64 -17.32
N ASP A 15 -8.18 29.97 -17.58
CA ASP A 15 -8.91 31.02 -16.85
C ASP A 15 -8.94 30.83 -15.34
N VAL A 16 -8.98 29.58 -14.88
CA VAL A 16 -8.99 29.25 -13.45
C VAL A 16 -7.61 29.35 -12.82
N TRP A 17 -6.54 29.09 -13.59
CA TRP A 17 -5.20 28.86 -13.05
C TRP A 17 -4.23 30.02 -13.27
N LYS A 18 -4.49 30.89 -14.25
CA LYS A 18 -3.62 32.02 -14.62
C LYS A 18 -3.34 33.00 -13.48
N ASP A 19 -4.27 33.14 -12.53
CA ASP A 19 -4.18 34.09 -11.42
C ASP A 19 -3.37 33.55 -10.23
N PHE A 20 -2.97 32.28 -10.24
CA PHE A 20 -2.20 31.65 -9.14
C PHE A 20 -0.72 32.10 -9.08
N GLY A 21 -0.34 33.13 -9.84
CA GLY A 21 0.97 33.77 -9.80
C GLY A 21 2.10 32.87 -10.30
N ASN A 22 3.09 32.60 -9.45
CA ASN A 22 4.28 31.86 -9.86
C ASN A 22 3.96 30.39 -10.21
N ILE A 23 4.01 30.04 -11.50
CA ILE A 23 3.87 28.66 -12.00
C ILE A 23 5.26 28.06 -12.21
N ILE A 24 5.58 27.03 -11.44
CA ILE A 24 6.86 26.34 -11.42
C ILE A 24 6.65 24.94 -11.97
N GLU A 25 7.37 24.58 -13.03
CA GLU A 25 7.39 23.21 -13.51
C GLU A 25 8.25 22.33 -12.61
N TYR A 26 7.80 21.11 -12.38
CA TYR A 26 8.57 20.11 -11.67
C TYR A 26 8.40 18.74 -12.32
N ASP A 27 9.42 17.90 -12.17
CA ASP A 27 9.36 16.49 -12.54
C ASP A 27 8.55 15.75 -11.49
N ALA A 28 7.30 15.42 -11.83
CA ALA A 28 6.43 14.68 -10.96
C ALA A 28 6.83 13.21 -10.98
N THR A 29 7.54 12.77 -9.94
CA THR A 29 7.72 11.33 -9.72
C THR A 29 6.35 10.73 -9.36
N GLY A 30 5.77 9.96 -10.26
CA GLY A 30 4.58 9.18 -9.97
C GLY A 30 4.83 8.21 -8.81
N ILE A 31 3.77 7.75 -8.16
CA ILE A 31 3.85 6.52 -7.35
C ILE A 31 4.04 5.37 -8.35
N ASP A 32 5.28 5.16 -8.79
CA ASP A 32 5.63 4.21 -9.86
C ASP A 32 5.45 2.75 -9.39
N LYS A 33 5.32 2.52 -8.08
CA LYS A 33 5.27 1.16 -7.55
C LYS A 33 4.52 1.04 -6.24
N VAL A 34 3.51 0.18 -6.22
CA VAL A 34 3.10 -0.51 -4.99
C VAL A 34 4.25 -1.44 -4.62
N THR A 35 4.97 -1.12 -3.55
CA THR A 35 5.92 -2.07 -2.95
C THR A 35 5.12 -3.23 -2.37
N ASN A 36 4.82 -4.24 -3.18
CA ASN A 36 4.36 -5.52 -2.67
C ASN A 36 5.50 -6.11 -1.84
N ARG A 37 5.32 -6.17 -0.51
CA ARG A 37 6.17 -6.99 0.36
C ARG A 37 5.86 -8.45 0.04
N SER A 38 6.51 -9.01 -0.96
CA SER A 38 6.29 -10.39 -1.42
C SER A 38 6.73 -11.46 -0.41
N ASP A 39 7.44 -11.07 0.66
CA ASP A 39 7.99 -12.00 1.65
C ASP A 39 7.22 -11.99 2.98
N VAL A 40 5.89 -12.04 2.92
CA VAL A 40 5.07 -12.16 4.13
C VAL A 40 5.27 -13.55 4.74
N LYS A 41 5.91 -13.61 5.91
CA LYS A 41 6.21 -14.86 6.63
C LYS A 41 5.19 -15.07 7.75
N GLU A 42 4.86 -16.32 8.02
CA GLU A 42 4.14 -16.70 9.23
C GLU A 42 5.05 -16.47 10.47
N ILE A 43 4.56 -15.69 11.43
CA ILE A 43 5.24 -15.46 12.71
C ILE A 43 4.74 -16.45 13.76
N SER A 44 3.42 -16.64 13.82
CA SER A 44 2.79 -17.51 14.80
C SER A 44 1.44 -18.04 14.32
N ARG A 45 1.04 -19.15 14.92
CA ARG A 45 -0.21 -19.85 14.63
C ARG A 45 -0.89 -20.28 15.91
N TYR A 46 -2.21 -20.20 15.91
CA TYR A 46 -3.06 -20.56 17.02
C TYR A 46 -4.22 -21.44 16.54
N SER A 47 -4.66 -22.35 17.41
CA SER A 47 -5.95 -23.01 17.27
C SER A 47 -7.10 -22.02 17.46
N LEU A 48 -8.32 -22.42 17.10
CA LEU A 48 -9.52 -21.61 17.32
C LEU A 48 -9.76 -21.26 18.80
N ASN A 49 -9.24 -22.08 19.73
CA ASN A 49 -9.33 -21.85 21.17
C ASN A 49 -8.24 -20.89 21.71
N GLY A 50 -7.42 -20.30 20.83
CA GLY A 50 -6.36 -19.36 21.20
C GLY A 50 -5.05 -20.00 21.69
N GLN A 51 -4.96 -21.34 21.72
CA GLN A 51 -3.71 -22.02 22.05
C GLN A 51 -2.73 -21.95 20.87
N ARG A 52 -1.47 -21.56 21.13
CA ARG A 52 -0.40 -21.54 20.13
C ARG A 52 -0.06 -22.96 19.67
N VAL A 53 0.08 -23.16 18.36
CA VAL A 53 0.47 -24.43 17.74
C VAL A 53 1.66 -24.21 16.82
N THR A 54 2.52 -25.22 16.66
CA THR A 54 3.76 -25.14 15.87
C THR A 54 3.60 -25.70 14.46
N SER A 55 2.52 -26.41 14.19
CA SER A 55 2.18 -26.98 12.90
C SER A 55 0.69 -26.76 12.58
N PRO A 56 0.27 -26.89 11.31
CA PRO A 56 -1.14 -26.86 10.96
C PRO A 56 -1.92 -27.95 11.69
N THR A 57 -2.95 -27.56 12.43
CA THR A 57 -3.85 -28.50 13.12
C THR A 57 -5.16 -28.59 12.35
N LYS A 58 -5.78 -29.76 12.27
CA LYS A 58 -7.11 -29.93 11.64
C LYS A 58 -8.13 -28.92 12.19
N GLY A 59 -8.89 -28.29 11.30
CA GLY A 59 -9.86 -27.23 11.62
C GLY A 59 -9.34 -25.82 11.33
N VAL A 60 -9.92 -24.82 12.01
CA VAL A 60 -9.57 -23.41 11.79
C VAL A 60 -8.36 -23.02 12.63
N ASN A 61 -7.36 -22.45 11.96
CA ASN A 61 -6.14 -21.91 12.53
C ASN A 61 -6.13 -20.39 12.35
N ILE A 62 -5.69 -19.65 13.36
CA ILE A 62 -5.47 -18.21 13.30
C ILE A 62 -3.97 -18.00 13.07
N VAL A 63 -3.59 -17.40 11.94
CA VAL A 63 -2.20 -17.21 11.52
C VAL A 63 -1.85 -15.72 11.52
N VAL A 64 -0.79 -15.37 12.24
CA VAL A 64 -0.25 -14.02 12.32
C VAL A 64 0.97 -13.92 11.41
N TYR A 65 0.98 -12.89 10.57
CA TYR A 65 2.00 -12.69 9.55
C TYR A 65 2.89 -11.47 9.83
N SER A 66 4.07 -11.45 9.21
CA SER A 66 5.06 -10.39 9.38
C SER A 66 4.69 -9.02 8.81
N ASP A 67 3.65 -8.96 7.99
CA ASP A 67 3.05 -7.71 7.52
C ASP A 67 2.01 -7.14 8.50
N GLY A 68 1.79 -7.81 9.63
CA GLY A 68 0.76 -7.46 10.62
C GLY A 68 -0.62 -8.02 10.30
N SER A 69 -0.79 -8.73 9.18
CA SER A 69 -2.07 -9.36 8.85
C SER A 69 -2.34 -10.58 9.73
N ILE A 70 -3.63 -10.82 10.01
CA ILE A 70 -4.12 -12.00 10.71
C ILE A 70 -5.13 -12.68 9.81
N LYS A 71 -4.95 -13.99 9.54
CA LYS A 71 -5.85 -14.76 8.67
C LYS A 71 -6.39 -16.00 9.39
N LYS A 72 -7.65 -16.33 9.11
CA LYS A 72 -8.26 -17.61 9.51
C LYS A 72 -8.07 -18.61 8.36
N VAL A 73 -7.35 -19.70 8.62
CA VAL A 73 -7.00 -20.73 7.63
C VAL A 73 -7.67 -22.05 8.02
N ALA A 74 -8.47 -22.62 7.12
CA ALA A 74 -9.04 -23.96 7.31
C ALA A 74 -8.01 -25.02 6.87
N VAL A 75 -7.77 -26.00 7.73
CA VAL A 75 -6.87 -27.14 7.49
C VAL A 75 -7.72 -28.41 7.55
N GLN A 76 -7.61 -29.27 6.55
CA GLN A 76 -8.39 -30.52 6.44
C GLN A 76 -7.72 -31.69 7.16
#